data_AF-A0A3C0SJC0-F1
#
_entry.id   AF-A0A3C0SJC0-F1
#
_cell.length_a   1.000
_cell.length_b   1.000
_cell.length_c   1.000
_cell.angle_alpha   90.00
_cell.angle_beta   90.00
_cell.angle_gamma   90.00
#
_symmetry.space_group_name_H-M   'P 1'
#
loop_
_entity.id
_entity.type
_entity.pdbx_description
1 polymer ?
#
loop_
_entity_poly.entity_id
_entity_poly.type
_entity_poly.pdbx_seq_one_letter_code
_entity_poly.pdbx_strand_id
1 'polypeptide(L)'
;AWAEGLPRLDTSLGIQGAVTAPLSGISFEPDVVLIYCNPAQLTVLLMGINWIDGKDAEVRLSGHSACLFALVPAYEEQKYCVASPCFGDRRRAIAQDDEIIFSFPAGKLEDLVESMKALKKERVGFPIRFSMEEEYEMPQSYIDVGKLMGLYPD
;
A
#
# COMPACT_ATOMS: atom_id res chain seq x y z
N ALA A 1 -4.07 28.50 -2.23
CA ALA A 1 -3.88 28.23 -3.66
C ALA A 1 -3.17 26.90 -3.96
N TRP A 2 -1.99 26.54 -3.38
CA TRP A 2 -1.36 25.21 -3.63
C TRP A 2 -1.64 24.16 -2.55
N ALA A 3 -1.78 24.59 -1.29
CA ALA A 3 -2.00 23.72 -0.13
C ALA A 3 -3.48 23.43 0.18
N GLU A 4 -4.40 23.90 -0.66
CA GLU A 4 -5.85 23.73 -0.44
C GLU A 4 -6.28 22.27 -0.54
N GLY A 5 -5.73 21.52 -1.50
CA GLY A 5 -6.06 20.12 -1.71
C GLY A 5 -5.22 19.12 -0.90
N LEU A 6 -4.43 19.59 0.07
CA LEU A 6 -3.64 18.71 0.93
C LEU A 6 -4.53 18.08 2.01
N PRO A 7 -4.32 16.79 2.33
CA PRO A 7 -4.99 16.18 3.47
C PRO A 7 -4.50 16.85 4.76
N ARG A 8 -5.40 16.99 5.73
CA ARG A 8 -5.16 17.67 7.01
C ARG A 8 -5.64 16.81 8.16
N LEU A 9 -4.89 16.80 9.25
CA LEU A 9 -5.35 16.26 10.52
C LEU A 9 -6.45 17.17 11.09
N ASP A 10 -7.39 16.60 11.83
CA ASP A 10 -8.35 17.39 12.59
C ASP A 10 -7.63 18.18 13.69
N THR A 11 -7.71 19.51 13.59
CA THR A 11 -7.10 20.43 14.55
C THR A 11 -7.67 20.30 15.96
N SER A 12 -8.89 19.76 16.11
CA SER A 12 -9.53 19.53 17.40
C SER A 12 -8.79 18.49 18.25
N LEU A 13 -8.01 17.60 17.61
CA LEU A 13 -7.22 16.55 18.27
C LEU A 13 -6.02 17.09 19.05
N GLY A 14 -5.63 18.35 18.84
CA GLY A 14 -4.51 18.97 19.57
C GLY A 14 -3.15 18.34 19.30
N ILE A 15 -2.99 17.63 18.17
CA ILE A 15 -1.73 16.96 17.78
C ILE A 15 -0.67 18.03 17.49
N GLN A 16 0.45 17.98 18.21
CA GLN A 16 1.55 18.94 18.08
C GLN A 16 2.75 18.41 17.27
N GLY A 17 2.80 17.11 17.03
CA GLY A 17 3.90 16.47 16.31
C GLY A 17 3.70 14.97 16.20
N ALA A 18 4.66 14.29 15.58
CA ALA A 18 4.69 12.85 15.44
C ALA A 18 6.04 12.31 15.93
N VAL A 19 6.02 11.09 16.48
CA VAL A 19 7.22 10.30 16.78
C VAL A 19 7.31 9.18 15.75
N THR A 20 8.52 8.88 15.29
CA THR A 20 8.77 7.80 14.32
C THR A 20 9.97 6.99 14.76
N ALA A 21 9.91 5.69 14.56
CA ALA A 21 11.00 4.76 14.87
C ALA A 21 10.81 3.45 14.08
N PRO A 22 11.88 2.66 13.88
CA PRO A 22 11.76 1.35 13.26
C PRO A 22 10.82 0.44 14.07
N LEU A 23 9.85 -0.18 13.38
CA LEU A 23 8.80 -0.98 14.02
C LEU A 23 9.34 -2.08 14.96
N SER A 24 10.51 -2.65 14.66
CA SER A 24 11.16 -3.70 15.47
C SER A 24 11.74 -3.21 16.80
N GLY A 25 11.83 -1.90 17.03
CA GLY A 25 12.50 -1.31 18.19
C GLY A 25 11.68 -0.23 18.91
N ILE A 26 10.38 -0.12 18.63
CA ILE A 26 9.53 0.88 19.28
C ILE A 26 9.17 0.48 20.71
N SER A 27 9.02 1.48 21.58
CA SER A 27 8.56 1.33 22.96
C SER A 27 7.17 1.95 23.18
N PHE A 28 6.44 2.18 22.11
CA PHE A 28 5.12 2.80 22.06
C PHE A 28 4.26 2.09 21.02
N GLU A 29 2.93 2.18 21.13
CA GLU A 29 2.03 1.68 20.09
C GLU A 29 1.94 2.71 18.96
N PRO A 30 2.22 2.32 17.70
CA PRO A 30 2.16 3.24 16.58
C PRO A 30 0.70 3.44 16.14
N ASP A 31 0.36 4.63 15.65
CA ASP A 31 -0.96 4.85 15.01
C ASP A 31 -0.96 4.41 13.54
N VAL A 32 0.16 4.63 12.85
CA VAL A 32 0.35 4.36 11.41
C VAL A 32 1.69 3.67 11.21
N VAL A 33 1.70 2.68 10.31
CA VAL A 33 2.91 2.01 9.83
C VAL A 33 3.19 2.45 8.40
N LEU A 34 4.46 2.72 8.09
CA LEU A 34 4.93 3.07 6.76
C LEU A 34 6.01 2.08 6.32
N ILE A 35 5.96 1.68 5.05
CA ILE A 35 6.91 0.80 4.38
C ILE A 35 7.41 1.51 3.13
N TYR A 36 8.72 1.76 3.06
CA TYR A 36 9.37 2.07 1.79
C TYR A 36 9.61 0.75 1.07
N CYS A 37 9.06 0.63 -0.12
CA CYS A 37 9.09 -0.59 -0.91
C CYS A 37 9.32 -0.27 -2.37
N ASN A 38 9.79 -1.23 -3.16
CA ASN A 38 9.85 -1.07 -4.61
C ASN A 38 8.52 -1.46 -5.28
N PRO A 39 8.31 -1.13 -6.58
CA PRO A 39 7.06 -1.44 -7.26
C PRO A 39 6.66 -2.93 -7.22
N ALA A 40 7.64 -3.85 -7.29
CA ALA A 40 7.34 -5.28 -7.20
C ALA A 40 6.82 -5.67 -5.82
N GLN A 41 7.40 -5.11 -4.75
CA GLN A 41 6.96 -5.34 -3.38
C GLN A 41 5.58 -4.73 -3.14
N LEU A 42 5.33 -3.53 -3.68
CA LEU A 42 4.03 -2.90 -3.65
C LEU A 42 2.96 -3.79 -4.30
N THR A 43 3.22 -4.42 -5.44
CA THR A 43 2.27 -5.36 -6.06
C THR A 43 1.86 -6.47 -5.09
N VAL A 44 2.82 -7.07 -4.39
CA VAL A 44 2.50 -8.14 -3.40
C VAL A 44 1.70 -7.59 -2.23
N LEU A 45 2.05 -6.40 -1.72
CA LEU A 45 1.28 -5.72 -0.66
C LEU A 45 -0.17 -5.43 -1.11
N LEU A 46 -0.35 -4.96 -2.34
CA LEU A 46 -1.67 -4.69 -2.92
C LEU A 46 -2.49 -5.98 -3.11
N MET A 47 -1.87 -7.06 -3.58
CA MET A 47 -2.53 -8.37 -3.62
C MET A 47 -2.95 -8.84 -2.22
N GLY A 48 -2.19 -8.48 -1.19
CA GLY A 48 -2.53 -8.77 0.20
C GLY A 48 -3.81 -8.07 0.65
N ILE A 49 -3.93 -6.77 0.37
CA ILE A 49 -5.17 -6.05 0.71
C ILE A 49 -6.36 -6.56 -0.09
N ASN A 50 -6.17 -6.93 -1.37
CA ASN A 50 -7.21 -7.54 -2.17
C ASN A 50 -7.63 -8.90 -1.59
N TRP A 51 -6.70 -9.65 -1.01
CA TRP A 51 -7.01 -10.92 -0.37
C TRP A 51 -7.87 -10.74 0.90
N ILE A 52 -7.68 -9.65 1.65
CA ILE A 52 -8.39 -9.40 2.92
C ILE A 52 -9.89 -9.18 2.68
N ASP A 53 -10.27 -8.31 1.73
CA ASP A 53 -11.67 -7.92 1.54
C ASP A 53 -12.13 -7.83 0.08
N GLY A 54 -11.28 -8.22 -0.88
CA GLY A 54 -11.58 -8.17 -2.31
C GLY A 54 -11.53 -6.78 -2.93
N LYS A 55 -11.13 -5.73 -2.19
CA LYS A 55 -11.17 -4.35 -2.65
C LYS A 55 -9.79 -3.81 -2.99
N ASP A 56 -9.77 -2.82 -3.88
CA ASP A 56 -8.56 -2.07 -4.21
C ASP A 56 -8.31 -0.93 -3.22
N ALA A 57 -7.05 -0.53 -3.07
CA ALA A 57 -6.72 0.72 -2.39
C ALA A 57 -7.06 1.92 -3.29
N GLU A 58 -8.01 2.74 -2.85
CA GLU A 58 -8.25 4.05 -3.46
C GLU A 58 -7.13 5.02 -3.03
N VAL A 59 -6.20 5.30 -3.94
CA VAL A 59 -5.00 6.10 -3.63
C VAL A 59 -4.89 7.34 -4.50
N ARG A 60 -4.46 8.45 -3.89
CA ARG A 60 -4.16 9.70 -4.57
C ARG A 60 -2.66 9.92 -4.60
N LEU A 61 -2.07 9.87 -5.80
CA LEU A 61 -0.66 10.15 -6.01
C LEU A 61 -0.42 11.64 -6.28
N SER A 62 0.63 12.19 -5.66
CA SER A 62 1.09 13.56 -5.86
C SER A 62 2.62 13.62 -5.89
N GLY A 63 3.18 14.59 -6.63
CA GLY A 63 4.63 14.85 -6.68
C GLY A 63 5.17 15.69 -5.51
N HIS A 64 4.31 16.08 -4.57
CA HIS A 64 4.66 16.89 -3.41
C HIS A 64 4.04 16.34 -2.13
N SER A 65 4.51 16.82 -0.97
CA SER A 65 3.92 16.52 0.34
C SER A 65 3.71 15.02 0.62
N ALA A 66 4.63 14.16 0.19
CA ALA A 66 4.56 12.71 0.38
C ALA A 66 4.24 12.31 1.84
N CYS A 67 4.85 13.00 2.80
CA CYS A 67 4.57 12.81 4.23
C CYS A 67 3.09 12.98 4.59
N LEU A 68 2.38 13.94 3.99
CA LEU A 68 0.95 14.15 4.26
C LEU A 68 0.09 13.07 3.61
N PHE A 69 0.38 12.68 2.37
CA PHE A 69 -0.37 11.65 1.66
C PHE A 69 -0.15 10.24 2.21
N ALA A 70 1.04 9.97 2.78
CA ALA A 70 1.32 8.72 3.46
C ALA A 70 0.74 8.65 4.87
N LEU A 71 0.71 9.77 5.61
CA LEU A 71 0.33 9.76 7.02
C LEU A 71 -1.16 10.05 7.24
N VAL A 72 -1.65 11.16 6.70
CA VAL A 72 -2.94 11.73 7.12
C VAL A 72 -4.13 10.83 6.75
N PRO A 73 -4.26 10.32 5.51
CA PRO A 73 -5.41 9.47 5.20
C PRO A 73 -5.34 8.10 5.91
N ALA A 74 -4.14 7.59 6.18
CA ALA A 74 -3.99 6.37 6.99
C ALA A 74 -4.47 6.62 8.43
N TYR A 75 -4.13 7.76 9.02
CA TYR A 75 -4.54 8.12 10.39
C TYR A 75 -6.03 8.50 10.49
N GLU A 76 -6.51 9.44 9.67
CA GLU A 76 -7.87 9.98 9.75
C GLU A 76 -8.91 9.04 9.15
N GLU A 77 -8.63 8.49 7.95
CA GLU A 77 -9.61 7.71 7.19
C GLU A 77 -9.50 6.21 7.44
N GLN A 78 -8.47 5.77 8.19
CA GLN A 78 -8.22 4.37 8.49
C GLN A 78 -8.06 3.49 7.23
N LYS A 79 -7.41 4.04 6.18
CA LYS A 79 -7.23 3.40 4.86
C LYS A 79 -5.77 3.00 4.57
N TYR A 80 -5.60 2.04 3.67
CA TYR A 80 -4.31 1.79 3.02
C TYR A 80 -3.99 2.93 2.08
N CYS A 81 -2.73 3.34 2.01
CA CYS A 81 -2.27 4.49 1.24
C CYS A 81 -1.01 4.15 0.44
N VAL A 82 -0.89 4.78 -0.72
CA VAL A 82 0.32 4.76 -1.54
C VAL A 82 0.71 6.19 -1.84
N ALA A 83 1.96 6.55 -1.57
CA ALA A 83 2.49 7.88 -1.84
C ALA A 83 3.81 7.81 -2.61
N SER A 84 3.97 8.70 -3.59
CA SER A 84 5.24 8.87 -4.31
C SER A 84 6.19 9.74 -3.49
N PRO A 85 7.47 9.33 -3.30
CA PRO A 85 8.46 10.16 -2.62
C PRO A 85 8.64 11.52 -3.30
N CYS A 86 8.40 12.60 -2.56
CA CYS A 86 8.55 13.96 -3.07
C CYS A 86 10.01 14.45 -2.98
N PHE A 87 10.33 15.61 -3.57
CA PHE A 87 11.69 16.17 -3.49
C PHE A 87 12.20 16.38 -2.07
N GLY A 88 11.32 16.74 -1.12
CA GLY A 88 11.70 16.91 0.27
C GLY A 88 12.10 15.58 0.92
N ASP A 89 11.39 14.51 0.56
CA ASP A 89 11.61 13.16 1.05
C ASP A 89 12.91 12.58 0.48
N ARG A 90 13.08 12.66 -0.84
CA ARG A 90 14.31 12.26 -1.54
C ARG A 90 15.57 12.97 -1.02
N ARG A 91 15.50 14.28 -0.78
CA ARG A 91 16.66 15.07 -0.33
C ARG A 91 16.99 14.94 1.15
N ARG A 92 15.99 14.68 2.01
CA ARG A 92 16.17 14.72 3.48
C ARG A 92 16.01 13.36 4.15
N ALA A 93 15.11 12.53 3.65
CA ALA A 93 14.91 11.15 4.11
C ALA A 93 15.65 10.13 3.22
N ILE A 94 16.29 10.58 2.13
CA ILE A 94 17.13 9.75 1.26
C ILE A 94 16.30 8.67 0.56
N ALA A 95 15.02 8.96 0.27
CA ALA A 95 14.19 8.07 -0.52
C ALA A 95 14.77 7.87 -1.93
N GLN A 96 14.88 6.62 -2.38
CA GLN A 96 15.51 6.20 -3.63
C GLN A 96 14.55 6.32 -4.84
N ASP A 97 15.12 6.22 -6.04
CA ASP A 97 14.36 6.33 -7.29
C ASP A 97 13.40 5.16 -7.53
N ASP A 98 13.72 4.00 -6.98
CA ASP A 98 12.93 2.78 -7.05
C ASP A 98 12.01 2.59 -5.83
N GLU A 99 11.91 3.56 -4.93
CA GLU A 99 11.06 3.48 -3.74
C GLU A 99 9.69 4.15 -3.94
N ILE A 100 8.69 3.53 -3.33
CA ILE A 100 7.34 4.05 -3.13
C ILE A 100 6.90 3.76 -1.69
N ILE A 101 6.11 4.67 -1.13
CA ILE A 101 5.66 4.58 0.25
C ILE A 101 4.31 3.87 0.27
N PHE A 102 4.23 2.76 1.00
CA PHE A 102 2.97 2.11 1.36
C PHE A 102 2.72 2.35 2.85
N SER A 103 1.51 2.76 3.23
CA SER A 103 1.19 3.04 4.62
C SER A 103 -0.23 2.62 4.99
N PHE A 104 -0.44 2.35 6.28
CA PHE A 104 -1.69 1.82 6.79
C PHE A 104 -1.82 2.03 8.31
N PRO A 105 -3.05 1.98 8.84
CA PRO A 105 -3.27 2.08 10.29
C PRO A 105 -2.68 0.86 10.99
N ALA A 106 -2.05 1.05 12.15
CA ALA A 106 -1.39 -0.05 12.86
C ALA A 106 -2.34 -1.21 13.20
N GLY A 107 -3.63 -0.91 13.46
CA GLY A 107 -4.66 -1.92 13.69
C GLY A 107 -4.89 -2.90 12.53
N LYS A 108 -4.40 -2.59 11.31
CA LYS A 108 -4.48 -3.49 10.15
C LYS A 108 -3.23 -4.36 9.93
N LEU A 109 -2.23 -4.24 10.80
CA LEU A 109 -0.96 -4.94 10.66
C LEU A 109 -1.14 -6.47 10.69
N GLU A 110 -1.97 -6.97 11.59
CA GLU A 110 -2.21 -8.42 11.74
C GLU A 110 -2.86 -9.02 10.49
N ASP A 111 -3.94 -8.40 9.99
CA ASP A 111 -4.61 -8.83 8.76
C ASP A 111 -3.66 -8.81 7.55
N LEU A 112 -2.83 -7.77 7.45
CA LEU A 112 -1.83 -7.67 6.38
C LEU A 112 -0.82 -8.83 6.48
N VAL A 113 -0.31 -9.14 7.66
CA VAL A 113 0.62 -10.27 7.87
C VAL A 113 -0.04 -11.60 7.53
N GLU A 114 -1.30 -11.83 7.91
CA GLU A 114 -2.03 -13.04 7.56
C GLU A 114 -2.25 -13.16 6.05
N SER A 115 -2.57 -12.06 5.37
CA SER A 115 -2.67 -12.05 3.91
C SER A 115 -1.35 -12.42 3.24
N MET A 116 -0.21 -11.94 3.75
CA MET A 116 1.11 -12.30 3.21
C MET A 116 1.41 -13.79 3.40
N LYS A 117 1.01 -14.39 4.54
CA LYS A 117 1.14 -15.83 4.78
C LYS A 117 0.27 -16.64 3.81
N ALA A 118 -0.95 -16.18 3.54
CA ALA A 118 -1.86 -16.82 2.59
C ALA A 118 -1.31 -16.76 1.16
N LEU A 119 -0.85 -15.59 0.70
CA LEU A 119 -0.22 -15.44 -0.62
C LEU A 119 1.00 -16.34 -0.77
N LYS A 120 1.85 -16.43 0.26
CA LYS A 120 3.01 -17.32 0.26
C LYS A 120 2.63 -18.79 0.09
N LYS A 121 1.53 -19.23 0.69
CA LYS A 121 1.01 -20.62 0.55
C LYS A 121 0.63 -20.92 -0.90
N GLU A 122 0.04 -19.94 -1.60
CA GLU A 122 -0.30 -20.00 -3.02
C GLU A 122 0.89 -19.72 -3.96
N ARG A 123 2.11 -19.61 -3.41
CA ARG A 123 3.35 -19.30 -4.14
C ARG A 123 3.31 -17.96 -4.87
N VAL A 124 2.45 -17.04 -4.43
CA VAL A 124 2.43 -15.65 -4.86
C VAL A 124 3.44 -14.86 -4.02
N GLY A 125 4.31 -14.12 -4.70
CA GLY A 125 5.34 -13.30 -4.05
C GLY A 125 6.74 -13.59 -4.58
N PHE A 126 7.75 -13.38 -3.73
CA PHE A 126 9.15 -13.47 -4.13
C PHE A 126 9.77 -14.86 -3.89
N PRO A 127 10.69 -15.31 -4.76
CA PRO A 127 11.11 -14.67 -6.01
C PRO A 127 10.01 -14.76 -7.09
N ILE A 128 9.90 -13.71 -7.91
CA ILE A 128 8.97 -13.69 -9.05
C ILE A 128 9.38 -14.77 -10.05
N ARG A 129 8.44 -15.63 -10.41
CA ARG A 129 8.63 -16.68 -11.43
C ARG A 129 8.20 -16.13 -12.78
N PHE A 130 9.18 -15.96 -13.66
CA PHE A 130 8.91 -15.57 -15.04
C PHE A 130 8.65 -16.84 -15.87
N SER A 131 7.58 -16.82 -16.65
CA SER A 131 7.30 -17.81 -17.68
C SER A 131 7.13 -17.10 -19.03
N MET A 132 7.51 -17.80 -20.09
CA MET A 132 7.27 -17.36 -21.47
C MET A 132 6.82 -18.61 -22.23
N GLU A 133 5.59 -18.57 -22.72
CA GLU A 133 4.96 -19.67 -23.45
C GLU A 133 4.54 -19.16 -24.83
N GLU A 134 4.60 -20.03 -25.85
CA GLU A 134 4.18 -19.68 -27.22
C GLU A 134 2.68 -19.38 -27.27
N GLU A 135 1.90 -20.16 -26.52
CA GLU A 135 0.49 -19.92 -26.23
C GLU A 135 0.27 -19.97 -24.72
N TYR A 136 -0.40 -18.96 -24.15
CA TYR A 136 -0.71 -18.92 -22.72
C TYR A 136 -2.09 -19.55 -22.47
N GLU A 137 -2.12 -20.73 -21.86
CA GLU A 137 -3.37 -21.33 -21.41
C GLU A 137 -3.97 -20.49 -20.27
N MET A 138 -5.10 -19.85 -20.54
CA MET A 138 -5.74 -19.01 -19.53
C MET A 138 -6.24 -19.86 -18.36
N PRO A 139 -5.81 -19.57 -17.11
CA PRO A 139 -6.28 -20.32 -15.96
C PRO A 139 -7.81 -20.27 -15.85
N GLN A 140 -8.43 -21.37 -15.42
CA GLN A 140 -9.89 -21.45 -15.27
C GLN A 140 -10.43 -20.33 -14.37
N SER A 141 -9.69 -19.95 -13.32
CA SER A 141 -10.05 -18.84 -12.44
C SER A 141 -10.21 -17.50 -13.19
N TYR A 142 -9.40 -17.24 -14.22
CA TYR A 142 -9.52 -16.03 -15.04
C TYR A 142 -10.76 -16.08 -15.95
N ILE A 143 -11.09 -17.26 -16.49
CA ILE A 143 -12.33 -17.48 -17.25
C ILE A 143 -13.54 -17.24 -16.35
N ASP A 144 -13.51 -17.76 -15.12
CA ASP A 144 -14.60 -17.61 -14.15
C ASP A 144 -14.78 -16.14 -13.74
N VAL A 145 -13.69 -15.41 -13.50
CA VAL A 145 -13.71 -13.96 -13.28
C VAL A 145 -14.26 -13.23 -14.51
N GLY A 146 -13.84 -13.59 -15.71
CA GLY A 146 -14.37 -13.01 -16.93
C GLY A 146 -15.87 -13.21 -17.10
N LYS A 147 -16.40 -14.39 -16.73
CA LYS A 147 -17.85 -14.65 -16.71
C LYS A 147 -18.56 -13.77 -15.68
N LEU A 148 -18.02 -13.64 -14.47
CA LEU A 148 -18.54 -12.75 -13.44
C LEU A 148 -18.55 -11.28 -13.89
N MET A 149 -17.55 -10.88 -14.70
CA MET A 149 -17.45 -9.54 -15.27
C MET A 149 -18.30 -9.34 -16.54
N GLY A 150 -19.00 -10.37 -17.02
CA GLY A 150 -19.80 -10.31 -18.26
C GLY A 150 -18.98 -10.24 -19.54
N LEU A 151 -17.72 -10.68 -19.52
CA LEU A 151 -16.81 -10.68 -20.66
C LEU A 151 -17.00 -11.90 -21.58
N TYR A 152 -17.75 -12.91 -21.15
CA TYR A 152 -18.09 -14.09 -21.94
C TYR A 152 -19.61 -14.21 -22.10
N PRO A 153 -20.10 -14.66 -23.27
CA PRO A 153 -21.48 -15.06 -23.42
C PRO A 153 -21.77 -16.29 -22.53
N ASP A 154 -23.00 -16.35 -22.01
CA ASP A 154 -23.53 -17.49 -21.23
C ASP A 154 -23.45 -18.82 -21.98
#